data_AF-A0A529Q412-F1
#
_entry.id   AF-A0A529Q412-F1
#
_cell.length_a   1.000
_cell.length_b   1.000
_cell.length_c   1.000
_cell.angle_alpha   90.00
_cell.angle_beta   90.00
_cell.angle_gamma   90.00
#
_symmetry.space_group_name_H-M   'P 1'
#
loop_
_entity.id
_entity.type
_entity.pdbx_description
1 polymer ?
#
loop_
_entity_poly.entity_id
_entity_poly.type
_entity_poly.pdbx_seq_one_letter_code
_entity_poly.pdbx_strand_id
1 'polypeptide(L)'
;GAEHFLKTGQSFPQPTFEACRAADAILHGAGGLPGVVYPDGTEAGLDFTLRLRFELDLYANIRPIRLFEGVTSPLAGVKAGDINYVILRENSEGLYAARGAGALLRGEVAVDTLVQTRAGIERIVRKAFELARQSNGAPRDGVRRVTCCDKA
;
A
#
# COMPACT_ATOMS: atom_id res chain seq x y z
N GLY A 1 -13.82 6.31 8.59
CA GLY A 1 -13.27 7.11 7.48
C GLY A 1 -13.67 8.58 7.66
N ALA A 2 -13.38 9.41 6.67
CA ALA A 2 -13.55 10.86 6.74
C ALA A 2 -14.99 11.33 7.08
N GLU A 3 -16.03 10.67 6.58
CA GLU A 3 -17.42 11.00 6.96
C GLU A 3 -17.74 10.74 8.44
N HIS A 4 -17.13 9.70 9.02
CA HIS A 4 -17.28 9.43 10.45
C HIS A 4 -16.55 10.51 11.27
N PHE A 5 -15.36 10.91 10.81
CA PHE A 5 -14.59 11.99 11.41
C PHE A 5 -15.37 13.32 11.48
N LEU A 6 -16.10 13.69 10.43
CA LEU A 6 -16.96 14.89 10.45
C LEU A 6 -18.03 14.85 11.54
N LYS A 7 -18.48 13.66 11.96
CA LYS A 7 -19.55 13.48 12.95
C LYS A 7 -19.01 13.35 14.37
N THR A 8 -17.84 12.73 14.54
CA THR A 8 -17.34 12.28 15.86
C THR A 8 -15.96 12.82 16.21
N GLY A 9 -15.26 13.46 15.27
CA GLY A 9 -13.85 13.83 15.41
C GLY A 9 -12.88 12.66 15.36
N GLN A 10 -13.35 11.43 15.09
CA GLN A 10 -12.51 10.24 14.97
C GLN A 10 -12.68 9.60 13.60
N SER A 11 -11.58 9.37 12.89
CA SER A 11 -11.63 8.71 11.58
C SER A 11 -11.68 7.19 11.68
N PHE A 12 -11.01 6.62 12.69
CA PHE A 12 -10.91 5.19 12.94
C PHE A 12 -10.98 4.90 14.45
N PRO A 13 -12.18 4.70 15.00
CA PRO A 13 -12.39 4.44 16.42
C PRO A 13 -11.76 3.12 16.88
N GLN A 14 -11.36 3.08 18.15
CA GLN A 14 -10.74 1.91 18.77
C GLN A 14 -11.61 0.63 18.68
N PRO A 15 -12.94 0.66 18.94
CA PRO A 15 -13.79 -0.53 18.79
C PRO A 15 -13.80 -1.10 17.36
N THR A 16 -13.64 -0.24 16.35
CA THR A 16 -13.56 -0.69 14.94
C THR A 16 -12.23 -1.41 14.68
N PHE A 17 -11.12 -0.91 15.23
CA PHE A 17 -9.83 -1.58 15.13
C PHE A 17 -9.85 -2.96 15.80
N GLU A 18 -10.44 -3.06 17.00
CA GLU A 18 -10.56 -4.33 17.73
C GLU A 18 -11.40 -5.36 16.95
N ALA A 19 -12.51 -4.92 16.35
CA ALA A 19 -13.30 -5.77 15.46
C ALA A 19 -12.50 -6.23 14.24
N CYS A 20 -11.71 -5.35 13.62
CA CYS A 20 -10.81 -5.71 12.51
C CYS A 20 -9.74 -6.72 12.94
N ARG A 21 -9.14 -6.54 14.13
CA ARG A 21 -8.11 -7.43 14.68
C ARG A 21 -8.66 -8.83 14.98
N ALA A 22 -9.91 -8.92 15.41
CA ALA A 22 -10.56 -10.18 15.73
C ALA A 22 -11.08 -10.94 14.50
N ALA A 23 -11.14 -10.30 13.33
CA ALA A 23 -11.66 -10.91 12.11
C ALA A 23 -10.59 -11.69 11.34
N ASP A 24 -10.99 -12.75 10.64
CA ASP A 24 -10.11 -13.50 9.73
C ASP A 24 -9.74 -12.70 8.47
N ALA A 25 -10.61 -11.78 8.05
CA ALA A 25 -10.42 -10.93 6.88
C ALA A 25 -11.17 -9.60 7.04
N ILE A 26 -10.66 -8.56 6.39
CA ILE A 26 -11.23 -7.20 6.40
C ILE A 26 -11.58 -6.83 4.96
N LEU A 27 -12.87 -6.57 4.70
CA LEU A 27 -13.34 -5.98 3.45
C LEU A 27 -13.41 -4.45 3.60
N HIS A 28 -12.60 -3.73 2.84
CA HIS A 28 -12.53 -2.27 2.90
C HIS A 28 -12.75 -1.65 1.53
N GLY A 29 -13.60 -0.62 1.47
CA GLY A 29 -13.80 0.22 0.29
C GLY A 29 -12.78 1.36 0.23
N ALA A 30 -13.26 2.60 0.33
CA ALA A 30 -12.43 3.80 0.43
C ALA A 30 -12.81 4.60 1.68
N GLY A 31 -11.83 5.30 2.27
CA GLY A 31 -12.00 6.03 3.53
C GLY A 31 -11.80 7.54 3.47
N GLY A 32 -11.34 8.09 2.34
CA GLY A 32 -11.02 9.52 2.17
C GLY A 32 -12.20 10.36 1.68
N LEU A 33 -12.18 11.66 1.99
CA LEU A 33 -13.10 12.68 1.47
C LEU A 33 -12.31 13.97 1.22
N PRO A 34 -12.29 14.54 0.00
CA PRO A 34 -11.53 15.75 -0.30
C PRO A 34 -11.89 16.91 0.64
N GLY A 35 -10.87 17.62 1.12
CA GLY A 35 -11.02 18.75 2.05
C GLY A 35 -11.24 18.35 3.51
N VAL A 36 -11.40 17.05 3.83
CA VAL A 36 -11.51 16.60 5.23
C VAL A 36 -10.13 16.22 5.76
N VAL A 37 -9.54 17.15 6.50
CA VAL A 37 -8.20 17.06 7.05
C VAL A 37 -8.18 17.30 8.56
N TYR A 38 -7.15 16.80 9.21
CA TYR A 38 -6.77 17.20 10.56
C TYR A 38 -6.20 18.64 10.57
N PRO A 39 -6.06 19.27 11.75
CA PRO A 39 -5.48 20.61 11.87
C PRO A 39 -4.08 20.75 11.28
N ASP A 40 -3.31 19.66 11.22
CA ASP A 40 -1.97 19.61 10.61
C ASP A 40 -1.99 19.44 9.08
N GLY A 41 -3.19 19.42 8.47
CA GLY A 41 -3.39 19.25 7.03
C GLY A 41 -3.36 17.80 6.55
N THR A 42 -3.17 16.82 7.43
CA THR A 42 -3.19 15.40 7.03
C THR A 42 -4.61 14.92 6.75
N GLU A 43 -4.78 14.07 5.73
CA GLU A 43 -6.10 13.54 5.38
C GLU A 43 -6.68 12.65 6.49
N ALA A 44 -7.88 12.99 6.98
CA ALA A 44 -8.49 12.25 8.08
C ALA A 44 -8.79 10.79 7.74
N GLY A 45 -9.09 10.48 6.47
CA GLY A 45 -9.40 9.12 6.03
C GLY A 45 -8.23 8.14 6.05
N LEU A 46 -7.00 8.63 6.18
CA LEU A 46 -5.78 7.85 6.00
C LEU A 46 -5.50 6.89 7.17
N ASP A 47 -5.93 7.24 8.39
CA ASP A 47 -5.56 6.51 9.60
C ASP A 47 -6.06 5.08 9.61
N PHE A 48 -7.27 4.83 9.09
CA PHE A 48 -7.80 3.48 8.96
C PHE A 48 -6.80 2.56 8.23
N THR A 49 -6.30 3.04 7.10
CA THR A 49 -5.42 2.26 6.25
C THR A 49 -4.03 2.11 6.86
N LEU A 50 -3.44 3.19 7.40
CA LEU A 50 -2.10 3.11 7.96
C LEU A 50 -2.06 2.32 9.28
N ARG A 51 -3.00 2.58 10.20
CA ARG A 51 -3.06 1.84 11.48
C ARG A 51 -3.22 0.35 11.27
N LEU A 52 -4.14 -0.08 10.40
CA LEU A 52 -4.29 -1.52 10.10
C LEU A 52 -3.00 -2.12 9.53
N ARG A 53 -2.33 -1.42 8.61
CA ARG A 53 -1.11 -1.94 7.98
C ARG A 53 0.01 -2.15 8.98
N PHE A 54 0.24 -1.18 9.85
CA PHE A 54 1.32 -1.21 10.84
C PHE A 54 0.96 -2.08 12.05
N GLU A 55 -0.21 -1.89 12.65
CA GLU A 55 -0.58 -2.56 13.91
C GLU A 55 -0.96 -4.04 13.73
N LEU A 56 -1.38 -4.46 12.52
CA LEU A 56 -1.65 -5.87 12.19
C LEU A 56 -0.56 -6.49 11.32
N ASP A 57 0.55 -5.78 11.09
CA ASP A 57 1.68 -6.25 10.28
C ASP A 57 1.27 -6.76 8.87
N LEU A 58 0.37 -6.01 8.20
CA LEU A 58 -0.10 -6.32 6.84
C LEU A 58 0.94 -5.89 5.79
N TYR A 59 2.12 -6.50 5.88
CA TYR A 59 3.35 -6.11 5.18
C TYR A 59 3.31 -6.31 3.66
N ALA A 60 2.53 -7.27 3.17
CA ALA A 60 2.48 -7.63 1.75
C ALA A 60 1.30 -6.96 1.05
N ASN A 61 1.55 -5.85 0.35
CA ASN A 61 0.53 -5.23 -0.49
C ASN A 61 0.62 -5.76 -1.93
N ILE A 62 -0.21 -6.78 -2.20
CA ILE A 62 -0.31 -7.47 -3.50
C ILE A 62 -1.25 -6.68 -4.41
N ARG A 63 -0.75 -6.19 -5.56
CA ARG A 63 -1.52 -5.39 -6.54
C ARG A 63 -1.47 -6.01 -7.93
N PRO A 64 -2.41 -6.89 -8.28
CA PRO A 64 -2.52 -7.43 -9.64
C PRO A 64 -2.86 -6.33 -10.65
N ILE A 65 -2.15 -6.31 -11.78
CA ILE A 65 -2.36 -5.40 -12.90
C ILE A 65 -2.69 -6.24 -14.14
N ARG A 66 -3.90 -6.08 -14.68
CA ARG A 66 -4.39 -6.85 -15.82
C ARG A 66 -5.15 -5.98 -16.80
N LEU A 67 -4.95 -6.22 -18.09
CA LEU A 67 -5.79 -5.68 -19.15
C LEU A 67 -6.84 -6.71 -19.55
N PHE A 68 -8.10 -6.43 -19.21
CA PHE A 68 -9.25 -7.28 -19.50
C PHE A 68 -9.80 -7.08 -20.90
N GLU A 69 -10.52 -8.07 -21.39
CA GLU A 69 -11.29 -7.96 -22.63
C GLU A 69 -12.32 -6.83 -22.53
N GLY A 70 -12.51 -6.09 -23.63
CA GLY A 70 -13.41 -4.93 -23.69
C GLY A 70 -12.84 -3.63 -23.11
N VAL A 71 -11.65 -3.65 -22.48
CA VAL A 71 -10.99 -2.44 -21.98
C VAL A 71 -10.00 -1.91 -23.01
N THR A 72 -10.19 -0.67 -23.46
CA THR A 72 -9.25 0.01 -24.36
C THR A 72 -7.99 0.44 -23.61
N SER A 73 -6.84 -0.07 -24.03
CA SER A 73 -5.54 0.36 -23.51
C SER A 73 -5.14 1.74 -24.06
N PRO A 74 -4.58 2.64 -23.23
CA PRO A 74 -3.94 3.86 -23.72
C PRO A 74 -2.60 3.60 -24.43
N LEU A 75 -2.02 2.40 -24.28
CA LEU A 75 -0.79 2.01 -24.95
C LEU A 75 -1.09 1.49 -26.36
N ALA A 76 -0.39 2.03 -27.36
CA ALA A 76 -0.55 1.63 -28.75
C ALA A 76 -0.19 0.15 -28.95
N GLY A 77 -1.04 -0.57 -29.69
CA GLY A 77 -0.80 -1.97 -30.07
C GLY A 77 -0.93 -3.01 -28.94
N VAL A 78 -1.41 -2.61 -27.76
CA VAL A 78 -1.58 -3.50 -26.60
C VAL A 78 -3.04 -3.97 -26.51
N LYS A 79 -3.24 -5.29 -26.48
CA LYS A 79 -4.56 -5.94 -26.39
C LYS A 79 -4.75 -6.70 -25.08
N ALA A 80 -5.98 -7.10 -24.80
CA ALA A 80 -6.32 -7.91 -23.63
C ALA A 80 -5.39 -9.13 -23.52
N GLY A 81 -4.91 -9.39 -22.29
CA GLY A 81 -3.94 -10.46 -22.01
C GLY A 81 -2.46 -10.06 -22.14
N ASP A 82 -2.12 -9.00 -22.90
CA ASP A 82 -0.72 -8.55 -23.04
C ASP A 82 -0.17 -7.98 -21.71
N ILE A 83 -1.05 -7.41 -20.88
CA ILE A 83 -0.72 -6.92 -19.54
C ILE A 83 -1.28 -7.88 -18.50
N ASN A 84 -0.39 -8.60 -17.83
CA ASN A 84 -0.73 -9.44 -16.67
C ASN A 84 0.50 -9.60 -15.78
N TYR A 85 0.59 -8.81 -14.73
CA TYR A 85 1.66 -8.88 -13.74
C TYR A 85 1.14 -8.46 -12.36
N VAL A 86 1.98 -8.60 -11.34
CA VAL A 86 1.66 -8.20 -9.97
C VAL A 86 2.73 -7.23 -9.48
N ILE A 87 2.31 -6.09 -8.97
CA ILE A 87 3.18 -5.24 -8.14
C ILE A 87 3.05 -5.75 -6.72
N LEU A 88 4.17 -6.17 -6.13
CA LEU A 88 4.25 -6.48 -4.72
C LEU A 88 4.98 -5.33 -4.01
N ARG A 89 4.28 -4.64 -3.12
CA ARG A 89 4.80 -3.49 -2.39
C ARG A 89 4.95 -3.84 -0.90
N GLU A 90 6.13 -3.59 -0.34
CA GLU A 90 6.35 -3.59 1.11
C GLU A 90 5.49 -2.47 1.73
N ASN A 91 4.75 -2.79 2.79
CA ASN A 91 3.60 -2.00 3.23
C ASN A 91 3.58 -1.68 4.73
N SER A 92 4.65 -2.04 5.44
CA SER A 92 4.81 -1.88 6.89
C SER A 92 6.08 -1.10 7.28
N GLU A 93 6.93 -0.74 6.33
CA GLU A 93 8.17 0.01 6.55
C GLU A 93 8.32 1.18 5.55
N GLY A 94 9.55 1.56 5.23
CA GLY A 94 9.90 2.65 4.32
C GLY A 94 9.76 4.02 4.97
N LEU A 95 9.43 5.04 4.17
CA LEU A 95 9.23 6.41 4.66
C LEU A 95 8.04 6.51 5.62
N TYR A 96 7.05 5.60 5.50
CA TYR A 96 5.91 5.61 6.40
C TYR A 96 6.27 5.20 7.83
N ALA A 97 7.34 4.43 8.03
CA ALA A 97 7.76 3.99 9.37
C ALA A 97 8.27 5.14 10.25
N ALA A 98 8.83 6.20 9.65
CA ALA A 98 9.27 7.40 10.37
C ALA A 98 8.30 8.57 10.22
N ARG A 99 7.08 8.34 9.70
CA ARG A 99 6.10 9.40 9.45
C ARG A 99 5.82 10.18 10.74
N GLY A 100 6.11 11.48 10.71
CA GLY A 100 5.91 12.38 11.85
C GLY A 100 6.99 12.29 12.94
N ALA A 101 8.01 11.43 12.78
CA ALA A 101 9.14 11.29 13.69
C ALA A 101 10.42 11.99 13.18
N GLY A 102 10.30 12.75 12.07
CA GLY A 102 11.37 13.54 11.48
C GLY A 102 11.75 14.80 12.26
N ALA A 103 12.54 15.67 11.63
CA ALA A 103 12.99 16.93 12.23
C ALA A 103 12.57 18.13 11.37
N LEU A 104 12.19 19.23 12.03
CA LEU A 104 11.96 20.54 11.42
C LEU A 104 12.96 21.53 12.02
N LEU A 105 13.82 22.12 11.19
CA LEU A 105 14.80 23.13 11.62
C LEU A 105 14.36 24.51 11.13
N ARG A 106 13.87 25.34 12.05
CA ARG A 106 13.49 26.76 11.82
C ARG A 106 12.50 26.99 10.66
N GLY A 107 11.79 25.96 10.22
CA GLY A 107 10.92 26.04 9.02
C GLY A 107 11.68 26.09 7.69
N GLU A 108 13.02 25.98 7.70
CA GLU A 108 13.87 26.01 6.51
C GLU A 108 14.19 24.60 6.00
N VAL A 109 14.24 23.62 6.92
CA VAL A 109 14.58 22.23 6.62
C VAL A 109 13.54 21.31 7.23
N ALA A 110 13.05 20.36 6.43
CA ALA A 110 12.32 19.20 6.89
C ALA A 110 13.13 17.94 6.57
N VAL A 111 13.26 17.06 7.55
CA VAL A 111 13.97 15.78 7.43
C VAL A 111 13.00 14.65 7.74
N ASP A 112 12.97 13.65 6.86
CA ASP A 112 12.27 12.39 7.07
C ASP A 112 13.25 11.23 6.85
N THR A 113 12.96 10.05 7.42
CA THR A 113 13.88 8.92 7.45
C THR A 113 13.25 7.71 6.77
N LEU A 114 13.91 7.21 5.72
CA LEU A 114 13.59 5.90 5.15
C LEU A 114 14.09 4.82 6.11
N VAL A 115 13.18 4.08 6.75
CA VAL A 115 13.53 2.95 7.62
C VAL A 115 13.15 1.65 6.94
N GLN A 116 14.14 0.77 6.74
CA GLN A 116 13.94 -0.56 6.19
C GLN A 116 14.77 -1.57 6.97
N THR A 117 14.17 -2.69 7.34
CA THR A 117 14.83 -3.75 8.08
C THR A 117 15.14 -4.93 7.18
N ARG A 118 16.20 -5.68 7.51
CA ARG A 118 16.48 -6.95 6.81
C ARG A 118 15.27 -7.89 6.85
N ALA A 119 14.59 -7.98 7.99
CA ALA A 119 13.43 -8.84 8.16
C ALA A 119 12.27 -8.44 7.25
N GLY A 120 11.95 -7.14 7.18
CA GLY A 120 10.92 -6.57 6.31
C GLY A 120 11.20 -6.78 4.83
N ILE A 121 12.44 -6.54 4.41
CA ILE A 121 12.88 -6.76 3.02
C ILE A 121 12.92 -8.25 2.66
N GLU A 122 13.41 -9.12 3.54
CA GLU A 122 13.51 -10.54 3.26
C GLU A 122 12.13 -11.17 3.04
N ARG A 123 11.15 -10.88 3.90
CA ARG A 123 9.80 -11.46 3.79
C ARG A 123 9.07 -11.02 2.51
N ILE A 124 9.20 -9.76 2.10
CA ILE A 124 8.53 -9.27 0.89
C ILE A 124 9.20 -9.84 -0.37
N VAL A 125 10.53 -9.96 -0.38
CA VAL A 125 11.27 -10.59 -1.48
C VAL A 125 10.90 -12.07 -1.60
N ARG A 126 10.88 -12.80 -0.47
CA ARG A 126 10.46 -14.21 -0.43
C ARG A 126 9.06 -14.37 -1.02
N LYS A 127 8.12 -13.50 -0.64
CA LYS A 127 6.76 -13.49 -1.17
C LYS A 127 6.69 -13.21 -2.67
N ALA A 128 7.53 -12.31 -3.20
CA ALA A 128 7.64 -12.07 -4.65
C ALA A 128 8.07 -13.33 -5.41
N PHE A 129 9.10 -14.03 -4.91
CA PHE A 129 9.57 -15.28 -5.53
C PHE A 129 8.57 -16.43 -5.40
N GLU A 130 7.78 -16.50 -4.31
CA GLU A 130 6.66 -17.45 -4.20
C GLU A 130 5.60 -17.19 -5.28
N LEU A 131 5.14 -15.94 -5.42
CA LEU A 131 4.14 -15.57 -6.43
C LEU A 131 4.65 -15.82 -7.85
N ALA A 132 5.92 -15.49 -8.13
CA ALA A 132 6.52 -15.74 -9.44
C ALA A 132 6.56 -17.23 -9.78
N ARG A 133 6.87 -18.11 -8.80
CA ARG A 133 6.87 -19.57 -8.97
C ARG A 133 5.48 -20.15 -9.25
N GLN A 134 4.44 -19.54 -8.71
CA GLN A 134 3.04 -19.92 -8.92
C GLN A 134 2.45 -19.37 -10.23
N SER A 135 3.16 -18.46 -10.90
CA SER A 135 2.68 -17.82 -12.14
C SER A 135 2.96 -18.67 -13.39
N ASN A 136 2.24 -18.34 -14.47
CA ASN A 136 2.50 -18.88 -15.82
C ASN A 136 3.61 -18.11 -16.56
N GLY A 137 4.34 -17.23 -15.86
CA GLY A 137 5.34 -16.33 -16.45
C GLY A 137 4.74 -15.13 -17.17
N ALA A 138 5.60 -14.33 -17.79
CA ALA A 138 5.18 -13.11 -18.49
C ALA A 138 4.38 -13.46 -19.76
N PRO A 139 3.32 -12.71 -20.11
CA PRO A 139 2.50 -12.98 -21.30
C PRO A 139 3.28 -13.07 -22.60
N ARG A 140 4.40 -12.33 -22.70
CA ARG A 140 5.23 -12.25 -23.90
C ARG A 140 5.98 -13.55 -24.22
N ASP A 141 6.46 -14.27 -23.20
CA ASP A 141 7.43 -15.36 -23.39
C ASP A 141 7.29 -16.52 -22.39
N GLY A 142 6.32 -16.48 -21.48
CA GLY A 142 6.10 -17.51 -20.46
C GLY A 142 7.20 -17.60 -19.40
N VAL A 143 8.19 -16.70 -19.40
CA VAL A 143 9.30 -16.76 -18.45
C VAL A 143 8.88 -16.12 -17.13
N ARG A 144 9.10 -16.83 -16.03
CA ARG A 144 8.88 -16.36 -14.66
C ARG A 144 9.99 -15.41 -14.25
N ARG A 145 9.64 -14.20 -13.82
CA ARG A 145 10.60 -13.16 -13.43
C ARG A 145 10.16 -12.46 -12.15
N VAL A 146 11.14 -11.98 -11.41
CA VAL A 146 10.97 -10.99 -10.34
C VAL A 146 11.85 -9.80 -10.73
N THR A 147 11.28 -8.61 -10.73
CA THR A 147 12.01 -7.36 -10.94
C THR A 147 12.04 -6.60 -9.62
N CYS A 148 13.24 -6.29 -9.13
CA CYS A 148 13.43 -5.38 -8.01
C CYS A 148 13.42 -3.93 -8.52
N CYS A 149 12.66 -3.07 -7.86
CA CYS A 149 12.62 -1.64 -8.16
C CYS A 149 13.24 -0.87 -6.99
N ASP A 150 14.43 -0.32 -7.18
CA ASP A 150 15.15 0.48 -6.19
C ASP A 150 15.80 1.74 -6.81
N LYS A 151 16.60 2.44 -6.00
CA LYS A 151 17.37 3.62 -6.40
C LYS A 151 18.81 3.53 -5.85
N ALA A 152 19.44 2.37 -6.01
CA ALA A 152 20.83 2.14 -5.62
C ALA A 152 21.83 2.92 -6.51
#